data_AF-A0A5P2B055-F1
#
_entry.id   AF-A0A5P2B055-F1
#
_cell.length_a   1.000
_cell.length_b   1.000
_cell.length_c   1.000
_cell.angle_alpha   90.00
_cell.angle_beta   90.00
_cell.angle_gamma   90.00
#
_symmetry.space_group_name_H-M   'P 1'
#
loop_
_entity.id
_entity.type
_entity.pdbx_description
1 polymer ?
#
loop_
_entity_poly.entity_id
_entity_poly.type
_entity_poly.pdbx_seq_one_letter_code
_entity_poly.pdbx_strand_id
1 'polypeptide(L)'
;MNAAPALLAYAAVVGVAAPRLMTRSAWPYRAPALGAAVWLALMMSFTLTVALAATQLAAPTEHLHAGLLGLLHACGLGTEAAGPDPTTADRLAVAMPLAVVTAFVGSFLFHLARTTLIRARHRDRLDLVGTRCDRLHVTVLPHSTPGAYCLPGFRSRIVVSDAAVRLLTEEQLDAVLDHERAHVAGRHHLLLAAADGFATVFRRLPLARHGREQTAVLLEMIADDGALRRHPREVLATAMYEMAAGRAPEGAFAVGGSTALLRMKRILGPHRAPHPALRGSMASAAVAVPLLPLLVACPPGL
;
A
#
# COMPACT_ATOMS: atom_id res chain seq x y z
N MET A 1 -26.32 1.70 -23.87
CA MET A 1 -26.94 1.33 -22.58
C MET A 1 -26.12 1.97 -21.47
N ASN A 2 -26.74 2.64 -20.51
CA ASN A 2 -26.01 3.32 -19.43
C ASN A 2 -25.35 2.28 -18.51
N ALA A 3 -24.01 2.25 -18.46
CA ALA A 3 -23.23 1.31 -17.64
C ALA A 3 -23.12 1.75 -16.17
N ALA A 4 -23.57 2.96 -15.81
CA ALA A 4 -23.44 3.50 -14.46
C ALA A 4 -24.02 2.60 -13.36
N PRO A 5 -25.22 1.98 -13.50
CA PRO A 5 -25.74 1.10 -12.46
C PRO A 5 -24.83 -0.11 -12.19
N ALA A 6 -24.26 -0.69 -13.26
CA ALA A 6 -23.32 -1.82 -13.15
C ALA A 6 -22.02 -1.39 -12.46
N LEU A 7 -21.48 -0.22 -12.82
CA LEU A 7 -20.28 0.35 -12.20
C LEU A 7 -20.52 0.68 -10.72
N LEU A 8 -21.66 1.27 -10.36
CA LEU A 8 -22.00 1.56 -8.96
C LEU A 8 -22.18 0.28 -8.13
N ALA A 9 -22.83 -0.74 -8.70
CA ALA A 9 -22.94 -2.05 -8.05
C ALA A 9 -21.57 -2.69 -7.83
N TYR A 10 -20.69 -2.63 -8.85
CA TYR A 10 -19.31 -3.10 -8.75
C TYR A 10 -18.52 -2.34 -7.67
N ALA A 11 -18.62 -1.01 -7.64
CA ALA A 11 -17.99 -0.18 -6.61
C ALA A 11 -18.48 -0.56 -5.20
N ALA A 12 -19.77 -0.84 -5.02
CA ALA A 12 -20.31 -1.29 -3.74
C ALA A 12 -19.72 -2.66 -3.34
N VAL A 13 -19.62 -3.61 -4.27
CA VAL A 13 -19.01 -4.93 -4.02
C VAL A 13 -17.54 -4.78 -3.61
N VAL A 14 -16.74 -4.03 -4.39
CA VAL A 14 -15.30 -3.84 -4.13
C VAL A 14 -15.05 -3.00 -2.87
N GLY A 15 -15.85 -1.96 -2.64
CA GLY A 15 -15.70 -1.04 -1.52
C GLY A 15 -16.15 -1.61 -0.17
N VAL A 16 -17.10 -2.55 -0.16
CA VAL A 16 -17.78 -3.03 1.06
C VAL A 16 -17.68 -4.54 1.26
N ALA A 17 -18.00 -5.35 0.25
CA ALA A 17 -18.08 -6.81 0.40
C ALA A 17 -16.71 -7.48 0.31
N ALA A 18 -15.89 -7.14 -0.70
CA ALA A 18 -14.57 -7.71 -0.89
C ALA A 18 -13.64 -7.55 0.33
N PRO A 19 -13.58 -6.37 1.01
CA PRO A 19 -12.76 -6.20 2.20
C PRO A 19 -13.16 -7.14 3.35
N ARG A 20 -14.46 -7.39 3.52
CA ARG A 20 -14.98 -8.30 4.55
C ARG A 20 -14.63 -9.76 4.24
N LEU A 21 -14.64 -10.15 2.97
CA LEU A 21 -14.23 -11.48 2.56
C LEU A 21 -12.73 -11.68 2.77
N MET A 22 -11.92 -10.68 2.41
CA MET A 22 -10.47 -10.71 2.59
C MET A 22 -10.08 -10.82 4.06
N THR A 23 -10.68 -10.02 4.96
CA THR A 23 -10.34 -10.04 6.39
C THR A 23 -10.82 -11.29 7.11
N ARG A 24 -11.84 -11.98 6.58
CA ARG A 24 -12.28 -13.29 7.10
C ARG A 24 -11.37 -14.44 6.69
N SER A 25 -10.50 -14.26 5.70
CA SER A 25 -9.62 -15.32 5.22
C SER A 25 -8.22 -15.21 5.80
N ALA A 26 -7.62 -16.35 6.11
CA ALA A 26 -6.23 -16.44 6.57
C ALA A 26 -5.21 -16.57 5.41
N TRP A 27 -5.66 -16.69 4.15
CA TRP A 27 -4.74 -16.84 3.02
C TRP A 27 -3.79 -15.64 2.82
N PRO A 28 -4.18 -14.37 3.03
CA PRO A 28 -3.26 -13.24 2.84
C PRO A 28 -2.04 -13.34 3.73
N TYR A 29 -2.19 -13.80 4.98
CA TYR A 29 -1.08 -14.01 5.91
C TYR A 29 -0.16 -15.18 5.53
N ARG A 30 -0.63 -16.11 4.68
CA ARG A 30 0.18 -17.22 4.15
C ARG A 30 0.91 -16.86 2.86
N ALA A 31 0.48 -15.82 2.15
CA ALA A 31 1.10 -15.30 0.95
C ALA A 31 1.03 -13.76 0.94
N PRO A 32 1.84 -13.08 1.77
CA PRO A 32 1.64 -11.67 2.08
C PRO A 32 1.87 -10.75 0.89
N ALA A 33 2.83 -11.06 0.02
CA ALA A 33 3.05 -10.33 -1.24
C ALA A 33 1.79 -10.34 -2.13
N LEU A 34 1.15 -11.50 -2.27
CA LEU A 34 -0.07 -11.63 -3.06
C LEU A 34 -1.26 -10.95 -2.37
N GLY A 35 -1.35 -11.05 -1.04
CA GLY A 35 -2.36 -10.34 -0.26
C GLY A 35 -2.28 -8.84 -0.45
N ALA A 36 -1.07 -8.26 -0.36
CA ALA A 36 -0.85 -6.83 -0.57
C ALA A 36 -1.20 -6.42 -2.01
N ALA A 37 -0.82 -7.24 -3.01
CA ALA A 37 -1.19 -7.00 -4.40
C ALA A 37 -2.71 -6.94 -4.61
N VAL A 38 -3.47 -7.88 -4.03
CA VAL A 38 -4.94 -7.88 -4.13
C VAL A 38 -5.56 -6.67 -3.45
N TRP A 39 -5.08 -6.26 -2.27
CA TRP A 39 -5.59 -5.04 -1.61
C TRP A 39 -5.37 -3.78 -2.45
N LEU A 40 -4.17 -3.61 -3.02
CA LEU A 40 -3.85 -2.49 -3.90
C LEU A 40 -4.65 -2.54 -5.20
N ALA A 41 -4.86 -3.74 -5.77
CA ALA A 41 -5.70 -3.94 -6.94
C ALA A 41 -7.16 -3.55 -6.67
N LEU A 42 -7.71 -3.89 -5.49
CA LEU A 42 -9.06 -3.47 -5.08
C LEU A 42 -9.16 -1.95 -4.96
N MET A 43 -8.18 -1.29 -4.34
CA MET A 43 -8.15 0.19 -4.23
C MET A 43 -8.08 0.88 -5.60
N MET A 44 -7.22 0.37 -6.48
CA MET A 44 -7.06 0.86 -7.85
C MET A 44 -8.35 0.66 -8.64
N SER A 45 -8.91 -0.54 -8.59
CA SER A 45 -10.18 -0.88 -9.26
C SER A 45 -11.33 0.00 -8.77
N PHE A 46 -11.45 0.21 -7.46
CA PHE A 46 -12.46 1.09 -6.90
C PHE A 46 -12.33 2.53 -7.41
N THR A 47 -11.11 3.07 -7.38
CA THR A 47 -10.83 4.44 -7.87
C THR A 47 -11.20 4.59 -9.34
N LEU A 48 -10.80 3.61 -10.17
CA LEU A 48 -11.14 3.59 -11.59
C LEU A 48 -12.65 3.48 -11.83
N THR A 49 -13.33 2.60 -11.09
CA THR A 49 -14.79 2.44 -11.17
C THR A 49 -15.51 3.75 -10.85
N VAL A 50 -15.12 4.44 -9.78
CA VAL A 50 -15.76 5.71 -9.38
C VAL A 50 -15.54 6.78 -10.44
N ALA A 51 -14.33 6.87 -11.03
CA ALA A 51 -14.06 7.81 -12.12
C ALA A 51 -14.95 7.50 -13.34
N LEU A 52 -15.05 6.24 -13.76
CA LEU A 52 -15.89 5.81 -14.89
C LEU A 52 -17.39 5.96 -14.62
N ALA A 53 -17.86 5.70 -13.39
CA ALA A 53 -19.25 5.91 -13.03
C ALA A 53 -19.60 7.41 -13.09
N ALA A 54 -18.67 8.29 -12.69
CA ALA A 54 -18.86 9.72 -12.75
C ALA A 54 -18.94 10.25 -14.19
N THR A 55 -18.16 9.69 -15.13
CA THR A 55 -18.27 10.05 -16.56
C THR A 55 -19.64 9.67 -17.13
N GLN A 56 -20.09 8.45 -16.88
CA GLN A 56 -21.36 7.91 -17.37
C GLN A 56 -22.59 8.60 -16.76
N LEU A 57 -22.49 9.10 -15.53
CA LEU A 57 -23.56 9.90 -14.91
C LEU A 57 -23.64 11.32 -15.49
N ALA A 58 -22.50 11.91 -15.86
CA ALA A 58 -22.43 13.25 -16.41
C ALA A 58 -22.79 13.32 -17.91
N ALA A 59 -22.47 12.27 -18.68
CA ALA A 59 -22.86 12.13 -20.09
C ALA A 59 -23.45 10.73 -20.37
N PRO A 60 -24.75 10.50 -20.06
CA PRO A 60 -25.38 9.18 -20.15
C PRO A 60 -25.52 8.62 -21.57
N THR A 61 -25.42 9.48 -22.59
CA THR A 61 -25.65 9.17 -24.01
C THR A 61 -24.37 9.00 -24.80
N GLU A 62 -23.22 9.46 -24.27
CA GLU A 62 -21.93 9.42 -24.94
C GLU A 62 -21.15 8.16 -24.57
N HIS A 63 -20.60 7.49 -25.57
CA HIS A 63 -19.73 6.33 -25.33
C HIS A 63 -18.38 6.81 -24.76
N LEU A 64 -17.70 5.97 -23.97
CA LEU A 64 -16.42 6.31 -23.32
C LEU A 64 -15.36 6.88 -24.29
N HIS A 65 -15.44 6.51 -25.58
CA HIS A 65 -14.61 7.03 -26.66
C HIS A 65 -14.72 8.56 -26.81
N ALA A 66 -15.93 9.13 -26.73
CA ALA A 66 -16.17 10.56 -26.80
C ALA A 66 -15.64 11.28 -25.54
N GLY A 67 -15.79 10.67 -24.36
CA GLY A 67 -15.22 11.18 -23.11
C GLY A 67 -13.68 11.16 -23.09
N LEU A 68 -13.04 10.14 -23.67
CA LEU A 68 -11.59 10.03 -23.80
C LEU A 68 -11.04 11.06 -24.80
N LEU A 69 -11.71 11.24 -25.95
CA LEU A 69 -11.40 12.30 -26.90
C LEU A 69 -11.56 13.69 -26.28
N GLY A 70 -12.61 13.91 -25.48
CA GLY A 70 -12.81 15.14 -24.71
C GLY A 70 -11.71 15.38 -23.67
N LEU A 71 -11.24 14.34 -22.98
CA LEU A 71 -10.11 14.42 -22.04
C LEU A 71 -8.79 14.73 -22.77
N LEU A 72 -8.52 14.09 -23.91
CA LEU A 72 -7.36 14.38 -24.75
C LEU A 72 -7.40 15.82 -25.27
N HIS A 73 -8.57 16.32 -25.66
CA HIS A 73 -8.77 17.70 -26.09
C HIS A 73 -8.56 18.69 -24.93
N ALA A 74 -9.12 18.42 -23.74
CA ALA A 74 -8.89 19.22 -22.53
C ALA A 74 -7.40 19.25 -22.09
N CYS A 75 -6.66 18.19 -22.41
CA CYS A 75 -5.21 18.11 -22.21
C CYS A 75 -4.39 18.70 -23.37
N GLY A 76 -5.01 19.25 -24.41
CA GLY A 76 -4.33 19.86 -25.56
C GLY A 76 -3.68 18.86 -26.53
N LEU A 77 -4.08 17.58 -26.47
CA LEU A 77 -3.52 16.47 -27.26
C LEU A 77 -4.46 16.00 -28.38
N GLY A 78 -5.60 16.66 -28.58
CA GLY A 78 -6.53 16.39 -29.67
C GLY A 78 -6.17 17.18 -30.93
N THR A 79 -6.28 16.55 -32.11
CA THR A 79 -6.27 17.26 -33.39
C THR A 79 -7.50 18.15 -33.47
N GLU A 80 -7.32 19.45 -33.73
CA GLU A 80 -8.41 20.42 -33.83
C GLU A 80 -9.51 19.94 -34.79
N ALA A 81 -10.66 19.61 -34.25
CA ALA A 81 -11.90 19.58 -35.00
C ALA A 81 -12.80 20.65 -34.37
N ALA A 82 -13.11 21.68 -35.16
CA ALA A 82 -14.06 22.73 -34.82
C ALA A 82 -15.45 22.12 -34.60
N GLY A 83 -15.70 21.66 -33.37
CA GLY A 83 -17.01 21.23 -32.89
C GLY A 83 -17.75 22.37 -32.19
N PRO A 84 -19.06 22.23 -31.97
CA PRO A 84 -19.83 23.19 -31.17
C PRO A 84 -19.26 23.33 -29.75
N ASP A 85 -19.51 24.49 -29.12
CA ASP A 85 -19.06 24.75 -27.75
C ASP A 85 -19.47 23.61 -26.80
N PRO A 86 -18.56 23.12 -25.94
CA PRO A 86 -18.85 21.99 -25.07
C PRO A 86 -19.97 22.33 -24.11
N THR A 87 -20.99 21.47 -24.08
CA THR A 87 -22.15 21.60 -23.20
C THR A 87 -21.73 21.43 -21.73
N THR A 88 -22.58 21.86 -20.79
CA THR A 88 -22.33 21.65 -19.35
C THR A 88 -22.16 20.15 -19.02
N ALA A 89 -22.87 19.26 -19.72
CA ALA A 89 -22.74 17.82 -19.56
C ALA A 89 -21.35 17.32 -19.99
N ASP A 90 -20.84 17.79 -21.14
CA ASP A 90 -19.50 17.44 -21.63
C ASP A 90 -18.40 17.91 -20.68
N ARG A 91 -18.54 19.13 -20.15
CA ARG A 91 -17.61 19.67 -19.14
C ARG A 91 -17.62 18.85 -17.86
N LEU A 92 -18.79 18.43 -17.37
CA LEU A 92 -18.90 17.59 -16.17
C LEU A 92 -18.36 16.17 -16.41
N ALA A 93 -18.57 15.61 -17.61
CA ALA A 93 -18.07 14.28 -17.98
C ALA A 93 -16.54 14.18 -17.99
N VAL A 94 -15.86 15.30 -18.23
CA VAL A 94 -14.40 15.41 -18.11
C VAL A 94 -13.97 15.85 -16.70
N ALA A 95 -14.64 16.83 -16.10
CA ALA A 95 -14.22 17.40 -14.82
C ALA A 95 -14.36 16.41 -13.65
N MET A 96 -15.42 15.61 -13.60
CA MET A 96 -15.67 14.65 -12.51
C MET A 96 -14.65 13.51 -12.44
N PRO A 97 -14.33 12.75 -13.51
CA PRO A 97 -13.28 11.73 -13.44
C PRO A 97 -11.91 12.35 -13.18
N LEU A 98 -11.63 13.53 -13.77
CA LEU A 98 -10.39 14.25 -13.54
C LEU A 98 -10.28 14.65 -12.06
N ALA A 99 -11.35 15.13 -11.43
CA ALA A 99 -11.39 15.44 -10.01
C ALA A 99 -11.12 14.19 -9.14
N VAL A 100 -11.69 13.02 -9.49
CA VAL A 100 -11.44 11.76 -8.76
C VAL A 100 -9.97 11.33 -8.89
N VAL A 101 -9.43 11.33 -10.11
CA VAL A 101 -8.04 10.93 -10.38
C VAL A 101 -7.07 11.91 -9.75
N THR A 102 -7.29 13.23 -9.89
CA THR A 102 -6.45 14.26 -9.28
C THR A 102 -6.51 14.24 -7.76
N ALA A 103 -7.68 13.96 -7.15
CA ALA A 103 -7.78 13.78 -5.70
C ALA A 103 -6.97 12.57 -5.24
N PHE A 104 -7.05 11.43 -5.94
CA PHE A 104 -6.29 10.23 -5.60
C PHE A 104 -4.78 10.42 -5.79
N VAL A 105 -4.35 10.87 -6.98
CA VAL A 105 -2.94 11.12 -7.30
C VAL A 105 -2.37 12.21 -6.40
N GLY A 106 -3.09 13.31 -6.20
CA GLY A 106 -2.70 14.39 -5.31
C GLY A 106 -2.55 13.93 -3.86
N SER A 107 -3.48 13.10 -3.36
CA SER A 107 -3.39 12.51 -2.02
C SER A 107 -2.20 11.56 -1.88
N PHE A 108 -1.97 10.69 -2.88
CA PHE A 108 -0.80 9.81 -2.93
C PHE A 108 0.50 10.60 -2.90
N LEU A 109 0.64 11.61 -3.78
CA LEU A 109 1.80 12.48 -3.86
C LEU A 109 1.97 13.28 -2.56
N PHE A 110 0.89 13.74 -1.94
CA PHE A 110 0.93 14.41 -0.64
C PHE A 110 1.50 13.50 0.45
N HIS A 111 1.04 12.25 0.56
CA HIS A 111 1.57 11.30 1.55
C HIS A 111 3.02 10.93 1.28
N LEU A 112 3.38 10.74 0.01
CA LEU A 112 4.75 10.50 -0.40
C LEU A 112 5.67 11.69 -0.08
N ALA A 113 5.25 12.91 -0.42
CA ALA A 113 5.97 14.15 -0.12
C ALA A 113 6.07 14.37 1.40
N ARG A 114 4.98 14.19 2.14
CA ARG A 114 4.98 14.35 3.60
C ARG A 114 5.91 13.36 4.29
N THR A 115 5.87 12.09 3.90
CA THR A 115 6.78 11.08 4.48
C THR A 115 8.23 11.35 4.11
N THR A 116 8.50 11.74 2.87
CA THR A 116 9.87 12.09 2.45
C THR A 116 10.40 13.35 3.14
N LEU A 117 9.58 14.39 3.31
CA LEU A 117 9.94 15.64 3.99
C LEU A 117 10.19 15.46 5.49
N ILE A 118 9.28 14.77 6.21
CA ILE A 118 9.46 14.47 7.63
C ILE A 118 10.77 13.69 7.82
N ARG A 119 11.03 12.72 6.94
CA ARG A 119 12.22 11.87 7.01
C ARG A 119 13.49 12.58 6.55
N ALA A 120 13.41 13.58 5.67
CA ALA A 120 14.53 14.45 5.33
C ALA A 120 14.97 15.27 6.55
N ARG A 121 14.04 15.92 7.23
CA ARG A 121 14.33 16.63 8.49
C ARG A 121 14.88 15.70 9.56
N HIS A 122 14.40 14.46 9.59
CA HIS A 122 14.91 13.45 10.52
C HIS A 122 16.33 13.01 10.15
N ARG A 123 16.68 12.93 8.86
CA ARG A 123 18.08 12.70 8.42
C ARG A 123 19.01 13.82 8.88
N ASP A 124 18.60 15.08 8.71
CA ASP A 124 19.43 16.22 9.12
C ASP A 124 19.72 16.17 10.62
N ARG A 125 18.72 15.79 11.43
CA ARG A 125 18.91 15.56 12.87
C ARG A 125 19.81 14.35 13.13
N LEU A 126 19.63 13.25 12.42
CA LEU A 126 20.46 12.05 12.55
C LEU A 126 21.91 12.28 12.18
N ASP A 127 22.21 13.16 11.23
CA ASP A 127 23.59 13.51 10.89
C ASP A 127 24.28 14.30 12.02
N LEU A 128 23.51 14.92 12.94
CA LEU A 128 24.05 15.61 14.12
C LEU A 128 24.28 14.69 15.32
N VAL A 129 23.45 13.65 15.50
CA VAL A 129 23.47 12.81 16.72
C VAL A 129 23.83 11.34 16.47
N GLY A 130 23.82 10.89 15.23
CA GLY A 130 24.05 9.50 14.85
C GLY A 130 25.50 9.22 14.47
N THR A 131 26.01 8.09 14.91
CA THR A 131 27.36 7.61 14.56
C THR A 131 27.25 6.59 13.42
N ARG A 132 27.99 6.80 12.33
CA ARG A 132 28.00 5.85 11.21
C ARG A 132 28.83 4.61 11.57
N CYS A 133 28.25 3.43 11.37
CA CYS A 133 28.94 2.15 11.47
C CYS A 133 29.14 1.58 10.06
N ASP A 134 30.35 1.70 9.52
CA ASP A 134 30.63 1.27 8.15
C ASP A 134 30.57 -0.25 7.97
N ARG A 135 30.96 -1.02 9.00
CA ARG A 135 30.89 -2.49 9.00
C ARG A 135 29.47 -3.01 8.72
N LEU A 136 28.46 -2.38 9.31
CA LEU A 136 27.07 -2.79 9.20
C LEU A 136 26.29 -1.98 8.15
N HIS A 137 26.92 -0.95 7.58
CA HIS A 137 26.30 0.07 6.72
C HIS A 137 25.05 0.72 7.34
N VAL A 138 25.10 1.02 8.64
CA VAL A 138 23.99 1.63 9.40
C VAL A 138 24.41 2.88 10.15
N THR A 139 23.42 3.68 10.57
CA THR A 139 23.62 4.79 11.52
C THR A 139 23.14 4.36 12.90
N VAL A 140 24.02 4.39 13.89
CA VAL A 140 23.70 4.11 15.29
C VAL A 140 23.27 5.41 15.96
N LEU A 141 22.06 5.44 16.53
CA LEU A 141 21.49 6.60 17.22
C LEU A 141 21.48 6.36 18.74
N PRO A 142 21.99 7.30 19.56
CA PRO A 142 21.81 7.25 21.00
C PRO A 142 20.33 7.37 21.37
N HIS A 143 19.73 6.27 21.83
CA HIS A 143 18.33 6.22 22.24
C HIS A 143 18.08 5.08 23.23
N SER A 144 17.45 5.39 24.37
CA SER A 144 17.21 4.43 25.46
C SER A 144 16.27 3.28 25.09
N THR A 145 15.45 3.45 24.06
CA THR A 145 14.49 2.45 23.61
C THR A 145 15.03 1.68 22.40
N PRO A 146 15.06 0.33 22.44
CA PRO A 146 15.53 -0.47 21.31
C PRO A 146 14.66 -0.28 20.08
N GLY A 147 15.28 0.17 19.00
CA GLY A 147 14.64 0.53 17.75
C GLY A 147 15.54 0.30 16.54
N ALA A 148 14.94 -0.17 15.46
CA ALA A 148 15.53 -0.18 14.13
C ALA A 148 14.45 0.32 13.16
N TYR A 149 14.86 1.10 12.17
CA TYR A 149 13.98 1.56 11.10
C TYR A 149 14.78 2.00 9.88
N CYS A 150 14.17 1.88 8.71
CA CYS A 150 14.69 2.43 7.47
C CYS A 150 14.12 3.84 7.16
N LEU A 151 14.98 4.70 6.61
CA LEU A 151 14.62 5.97 6.00
C LEU A 151 14.64 5.79 4.48
N PRO A 152 13.48 5.65 3.81
CA PRO A 152 13.38 5.54 2.36
C PRO A 152 13.82 6.84 1.64
N GLY A 153 14.24 6.68 0.38
CA GLY A 153 14.68 7.74 -0.51
C GLY A 153 15.79 7.26 -1.46
N PHE A 154 16.29 8.15 -2.33
CA PHE A 154 17.40 7.86 -3.25
C PHE A 154 18.68 7.40 -2.54
N ARG A 155 18.87 7.85 -1.29
CA ARG A 155 19.89 7.34 -0.37
C ARG A 155 19.18 6.76 0.85
N SER A 156 18.73 5.52 0.72
CA SER A 156 18.12 4.80 1.84
C SER A 156 19.16 4.63 2.96
N ARG A 157 18.72 4.81 4.19
CA ARG A 157 19.57 4.68 5.38
C ARG A 157 18.86 3.86 6.43
N ILE A 158 19.55 2.87 6.98
CA ILE A 158 19.05 2.09 8.11
C ILE A 158 19.60 2.70 9.38
N VAL A 159 18.71 2.92 10.35
CA VAL A 159 19.04 3.49 11.65
C VAL A 159 18.75 2.44 12.71
N VAL A 160 19.68 2.28 13.64
CA VAL A 160 19.56 1.38 14.79
C VAL A 160 19.88 2.16 16.06
N SER A 161 19.12 1.96 17.14
CA SER A 161 19.44 2.55 18.45
C SER A 161 20.64 1.85 19.09
N ASP A 162 21.44 2.57 19.86
CA ASP A 162 22.47 1.98 20.72
C ASP A 162 21.91 0.95 21.72
N ALA A 163 20.69 1.17 22.24
CA ALA A 163 19.98 0.19 23.07
C ALA A 163 19.75 -1.14 22.36
N ALA A 164 19.33 -1.13 21.09
CA ALA A 164 19.19 -2.34 20.28
C ALA A 164 20.53 -3.04 20.02
N VAL A 165 21.61 -2.28 19.79
CA VAL A 165 22.95 -2.85 19.60
C VAL A 165 23.45 -3.55 20.87
N ARG A 166 23.12 -3.03 22.05
CA ARG A 166 23.46 -3.68 23.33
C ARG A 166 22.55 -4.86 23.69
N LEU A 167 21.28 -4.79 23.30
CA LEU A 167 20.27 -5.77 23.65
C LEU A 167 20.37 -7.04 22.80
N LEU A 168 20.61 -6.91 21.49
CA LEU A 168 20.58 -8.01 20.55
C LEU A 168 21.95 -8.67 20.39
N THR A 169 21.94 -9.99 20.20
CA THR A 169 23.14 -10.70 19.72
C THR A 169 23.47 -10.28 18.28
N GLU A 170 24.68 -10.57 17.81
CA GLU A 170 25.09 -10.22 16.43
C GLU A 170 24.16 -10.82 15.37
N GLU A 171 23.78 -12.09 15.53
CA GLU A 171 22.86 -12.79 14.61
C GLU A 171 21.45 -12.19 14.65
N GLN A 172 20.96 -11.83 15.84
CA GLN A 172 19.66 -11.17 16.01
C GLN A 172 19.66 -9.77 15.39
N LEU A 173 20.75 -9.02 15.57
CA LEU A 173 20.92 -7.70 14.97
C LEU A 173 20.94 -7.81 13.44
N ASP A 174 21.68 -8.75 12.88
CA ASP A 174 21.72 -8.97 11.43
C ASP A 174 20.36 -9.37 10.86
N ALA A 175 19.58 -10.18 11.58
CA ALA A 175 18.20 -10.51 11.19
C ALA A 175 17.30 -9.26 11.14
N VAL A 176 17.41 -8.37 12.13
CA VAL A 176 16.68 -7.09 12.16
C VAL A 176 17.14 -6.18 11.01
N LEU A 177 18.44 -6.09 10.75
CA LEU A 177 18.97 -5.30 9.65
C LEU A 177 18.48 -5.82 8.29
N ASP A 178 18.39 -7.13 8.13
CA ASP A 178 17.89 -7.75 6.91
C ASP A 178 16.40 -7.56 6.69
N HIS A 179 15.62 -7.49 7.77
CA HIS A 179 14.23 -7.05 7.75
C HIS A 179 14.13 -5.60 7.26
N GLU A 180 14.93 -4.68 7.81
CA GLU A 180 14.94 -3.27 7.37
C GLU A 180 15.41 -3.10 5.92
N ARG A 181 16.42 -3.88 5.48
CA ARG A 181 16.87 -3.91 4.08
C ARG A 181 15.74 -4.39 3.16
N ALA A 182 14.91 -5.34 3.60
CA ALA A 182 13.78 -5.81 2.82
C ALA A 182 12.71 -4.72 2.61
N HIS A 183 12.45 -3.85 3.60
CA HIS A 183 11.57 -2.69 3.41
C HIS A 183 12.08 -1.71 2.34
N VAL A 184 13.39 -1.48 2.33
CA VAL A 184 14.05 -0.62 1.33
C VAL A 184 13.96 -1.24 -0.06
N ALA A 185 14.36 -2.50 -0.19
CA ALA A 185 14.37 -3.22 -1.46
C ALA A 185 12.96 -3.34 -2.06
N GLY A 186 11.97 -3.65 -1.22
CA GLY A 186 10.56 -3.75 -1.62
C GLY A 186 9.86 -2.40 -1.82
N ARG A 187 10.55 -1.27 -1.56
CA ARG A 187 9.99 0.08 -1.61
C ARG A 187 8.65 0.20 -0.87
N HIS A 188 8.53 -0.45 0.30
CA HIS A 188 7.27 -0.59 1.04
C HIS A 188 6.60 0.75 1.38
N HIS A 189 7.39 1.82 1.51
CA HIS A 189 6.91 3.19 1.69
C HIS A 189 6.00 3.70 0.56
N LEU A 190 6.24 3.29 -0.70
CA LEU A 190 5.37 3.66 -1.83
C LEU A 190 4.00 2.99 -1.71
N LEU A 191 3.98 1.72 -1.32
CA LEU A 191 2.76 0.94 -1.15
C LEU A 191 1.92 1.45 0.03
N LEU A 192 2.58 1.83 1.13
CA LEU A 192 1.94 2.51 2.25
C LEU A 192 1.38 3.87 1.86
N ALA A 193 2.14 4.69 1.12
CA ALA A 193 1.65 5.98 0.64
C ALA A 193 0.42 5.83 -0.28
N ALA A 194 0.36 4.79 -1.11
CA ALA A 194 -0.82 4.48 -1.92
C ALA A 194 -2.04 4.13 -1.06
N ALA A 195 -1.86 3.29 -0.05
CA ALA A 195 -2.93 2.91 0.87
C ALA A 195 -3.40 4.08 1.75
N ASP A 196 -2.47 4.91 2.26
CA ASP A 196 -2.77 6.12 3.03
C ASP A 196 -3.47 7.18 2.15
N GLY A 197 -3.01 7.32 0.90
CA GLY A 197 -3.60 8.19 -0.12
C GLY A 197 -5.05 7.81 -0.41
N PHE A 198 -5.29 6.52 -0.68
CA PHE A 198 -6.64 5.98 -0.87
C PHE A 198 -7.51 6.21 0.37
N ALA A 199 -7.00 5.90 1.56
CA ALA A 199 -7.75 6.03 2.81
C ALA A 199 -8.11 7.49 3.15
N THR A 200 -7.31 8.45 2.70
CA THR A 200 -7.59 9.88 2.87
C THR A 200 -8.76 10.33 2.00
N VAL A 201 -8.80 9.88 0.74
CA VAL A 201 -9.87 10.23 -0.20
C VAL A 201 -11.17 9.51 0.16
N PHE A 202 -11.10 8.22 0.49
CA PHE A 202 -12.27 7.35 0.67
C PHE A 202 -12.48 6.88 2.12
N ARG A 203 -12.21 7.75 3.10
CA ARG A 203 -12.17 7.47 4.55
C ARG A 203 -13.36 6.72 5.16
N ARG A 204 -14.55 6.79 4.56
CA ARG A 204 -15.77 6.13 5.06
C ARG A 204 -15.91 4.68 4.60
N LEU A 205 -15.09 4.22 3.66
CA LEU A 205 -15.23 2.90 3.07
C LEU A 205 -14.54 1.81 3.92
N PRO A 206 -15.16 0.63 4.06
CA PRO A 206 -14.49 -0.54 4.60
C PRO A 206 -13.18 -0.88 3.87
N LEU A 207 -13.13 -0.72 2.55
CA LEU A 207 -11.92 -0.93 1.76
C LEU A 207 -10.77 0.01 2.18
N ALA A 208 -11.07 1.28 2.47
CA ALA A 208 -10.07 2.24 2.90
C ALA A 208 -9.46 1.86 4.26
N ARG A 209 -10.30 1.56 5.24
CA ARG A 209 -9.85 1.19 6.59
C ARG A 209 -9.06 -0.11 6.59
N HIS A 210 -9.68 -1.21 6.14
CA HIS A 210 -9.04 -2.52 6.20
C HIS A 210 -7.87 -2.61 5.22
N GLY A 211 -7.98 -2.01 4.04
CA GLY A 211 -6.91 -2.04 3.06
C GLY A 211 -5.64 -1.35 3.57
N ARG A 212 -5.77 -0.21 4.26
CA ARG A 212 -4.63 0.46 4.91
C ARG A 212 -4.00 -0.39 6.01
N GLU A 213 -4.82 -0.87 6.95
CA GLU A 213 -4.36 -1.68 8.09
C GLU A 213 -3.70 -2.98 7.63
N GLN A 214 -4.33 -3.70 6.70
CA GLN A 214 -3.86 -4.98 6.19
C GLN A 214 -2.62 -4.81 5.31
N THR A 215 -2.55 -3.77 4.47
CA THR A 215 -1.34 -3.50 3.67
C THR A 215 -0.13 -3.29 4.57
N ALA A 216 -0.27 -2.54 5.67
CA ALA A 216 0.83 -2.36 6.62
C ALA A 216 1.30 -3.69 7.23
N VAL A 217 0.37 -4.50 7.73
CA VAL A 217 0.69 -5.82 8.31
C VAL A 217 1.35 -6.76 7.29
N LEU A 218 0.84 -6.79 6.07
CA LEU A 218 1.36 -7.66 5.02
C LEU A 218 2.77 -7.22 4.56
N LEU A 219 3.07 -5.92 4.56
CA LEU A 219 4.40 -5.41 4.24
C LEU A 219 5.44 -5.76 5.31
N GLU A 220 5.06 -5.74 6.59
CA GLU A 220 5.91 -6.27 7.67
C GLU A 220 6.18 -7.76 7.47
N MET A 221 5.16 -8.54 7.10
CA MET A 221 5.29 -9.97 6.82
C MET A 221 6.18 -10.25 5.59
N ILE A 222 6.15 -9.40 4.57
CA ILE A 222 7.06 -9.49 3.40
C ILE A 222 8.50 -9.18 3.82
N ALA A 223 8.71 -8.22 4.73
CA ALA A 223 10.03 -7.93 5.26
C ALA A 223 10.56 -9.05 6.16
N ASP A 224 9.70 -9.68 6.97
CA ASP A 224 10.01 -10.91 7.71
C ASP A 224 10.45 -12.03 6.77
N ASP A 225 9.70 -12.28 5.70
CA ASP A 225 10.07 -13.25 4.67
C ASP A 225 11.40 -12.88 3.99
N GLY A 226 11.76 -11.59 3.99
CA GLY A 226 13.06 -11.05 3.60
C GLY A 226 14.21 -11.53 4.47
N ALA A 227 14.06 -11.39 5.79
CA ALA A 227 15.04 -11.81 6.79
C ALA A 227 15.13 -13.35 6.89
N LEU A 228 13.99 -14.05 6.86
CA LEU A 228 13.92 -15.51 6.96
C LEU A 228 14.59 -16.26 5.79
N ARG A 229 14.97 -15.58 4.70
CA ARG A 229 15.80 -16.17 3.65
C ARG A 229 17.25 -16.39 4.07
N ARG A 230 17.71 -15.67 5.10
CA ARG A 230 19.11 -15.64 5.54
C ARG A 230 19.30 -15.98 7.00
N HIS A 231 18.23 -15.94 7.80
CA HIS A 231 18.27 -16.14 9.25
C HIS A 231 17.27 -17.20 9.71
N PRO A 232 17.60 -17.98 10.76
CA PRO A 232 16.65 -18.89 11.40
C PRO A 232 15.42 -18.18 11.95
N ARG A 233 14.30 -18.92 12.04
CA ARG A 233 13.01 -18.39 12.51
C ARG A 233 13.09 -17.94 13.96
N GLU A 234 13.78 -18.71 14.77
CA GLU A 234 13.96 -18.52 16.20
C GLU A 234 14.77 -17.24 16.47
N VAL A 235 15.78 -16.96 15.64
CA VAL A 235 16.60 -15.74 15.74
C VAL A 235 15.76 -14.51 15.48
N LEU A 236 15.02 -14.47 14.36
CA LEU A 236 14.15 -13.33 14.03
C LEU A 236 13.03 -13.16 15.08
N ALA A 237 12.39 -14.26 15.50
CA ALA A 237 11.37 -14.25 16.53
C ALA A 237 11.90 -13.71 17.87
N THR A 238 13.08 -14.16 18.31
CA THR A 238 13.69 -13.68 19.55
C THR A 238 14.04 -12.20 19.44
N ALA A 239 14.65 -11.78 18.32
CA ALA A 239 14.97 -10.37 18.09
C ALA A 239 13.72 -9.48 18.12
N MET A 240 12.62 -9.92 17.49
CA MET A 240 11.34 -9.21 17.52
C MET A 240 10.76 -9.12 18.94
N TYR A 241 10.86 -10.18 19.74
CA TYR A 241 10.42 -10.20 21.13
C TYR A 241 11.24 -9.23 21.99
N GLU A 242 12.57 -9.30 21.94
CA GLU A 242 13.47 -8.42 22.70
C GLU A 242 13.23 -6.94 22.35
N MET A 243 13.13 -6.63 21.06
CA MET A 243 12.84 -5.28 20.58
C MET A 243 11.46 -4.77 21.03
N ALA A 244 10.46 -5.65 21.13
CA ALA A 244 9.14 -5.28 21.62
C ALA A 244 9.11 -5.11 23.15
N ALA A 245 9.76 -6.02 23.88
CA ALA A 245 9.85 -5.99 25.34
C ALA A 245 10.57 -4.72 25.83
N GLY A 246 11.68 -4.34 25.19
CA GLY A 246 12.40 -3.11 25.55
C GLY A 246 11.69 -1.81 25.13
N ARG A 247 10.64 -1.87 24.30
CA ARG A 247 9.80 -0.71 23.93
C ARG A 247 8.65 -0.44 24.88
N ALA A 248 8.22 -1.43 25.65
CA ALA A 248 7.10 -1.26 26.56
C ALA A 248 7.55 -0.49 27.82
N PRO A 249 6.97 0.68 28.15
CA PRO A 249 6.90 1.08 29.54
C PRO A 249 6.07 0.01 30.29
N GLU A 250 6.43 -0.29 31.54
CA GLU A 250 5.64 -1.20 32.39
C GLU A 250 4.14 -0.87 32.29
N GLY A 251 3.36 -1.73 31.62
CA GLY A 251 1.90 -1.63 31.56
C GLY A 251 1.24 -1.17 30.24
N ALA A 252 1.98 -0.84 29.17
CA ALA A 252 1.36 -0.40 27.91
C ALA A 252 1.65 -1.31 26.71
N PHE A 253 0.97 -2.46 26.62
CA PHE A 253 0.82 -3.17 25.35
C PHE A 253 -0.10 -2.36 24.42
N ALA A 254 0.46 -1.33 23.80
CA ALA A 254 -0.20 -0.50 22.81
C ALA A 254 -0.55 -1.31 21.55
N VAL A 255 -1.45 -0.77 20.73
CA VAL A 255 -2.03 -1.29 19.46
C VAL A 255 -1.06 -2.10 18.56
N GLY A 256 0.25 -1.85 18.60
CA GLY A 256 1.28 -2.62 17.89
C GLY A 256 1.56 -4.03 18.43
N GLY A 257 1.11 -4.37 19.64
CA GLY A 257 1.25 -5.71 20.23
C GLY A 257 0.48 -6.78 19.47
N SER A 258 -0.70 -6.45 18.95
CA SER A 258 -1.54 -7.40 18.19
C SER A 258 -0.90 -7.81 16.86
N THR A 259 -0.24 -6.88 16.17
CA THR A 259 0.46 -7.14 14.91
C THR A 259 1.77 -7.90 15.12
N ALA A 260 2.51 -7.59 16.20
CA ALA A 260 3.72 -8.32 16.57
C ALA A 260 3.40 -9.79 16.93
N LEU A 261 2.34 -10.03 17.71
CA LEU A 261 1.87 -11.38 18.04
C LEU A 261 1.44 -12.17 16.80
N LEU A 262 0.74 -11.53 15.86
CA LEU A 262 0.34 -12.17 14.59
C LEU A 262 1.56 -12.61 13.77
N ARG A 263 2.56 -11.74 13.64
CA ARG A 263 3.82 -12.06 12.96
C ARG A 263 4.58 -13.18 13.67
N MET A 264 4.67 -13.11 15.00
CA MET A 264 5.32 -14.15 15.81
C MET A 264 4.68 -15.52 15.60
N LYS A 265 3.34 -15.59 15.69
CA LYS A 265 2.57 -16.81 15.44
C LYS A 265 2.79 -17.36 14.03
N ARG A 266 2.98 -16.49 13.03
CA ARG A 266 3.28 -16.88 11.66
C ARG A 266 4.71 -17.43 11.51
N ILE A 267 5.69 -16.78 12.13
CA ILE A 267 7.12 -17.17 12.04
C ILE A 267 7.35 -18.51 12.73
N LEU A 268 6.86 -18.66 13.97
CA LEU A 268 7.03 -19.86 14.79
C LEU A 268 6.01 -20.97 14.47
N GLY A 269 4.92 -20.63 13.80
CA GLY A 269 3.89 -21.59 13.40
C GLY A 269 4.31 -22.45 12.20
N PRO A 270 3.59 -23.57 11.96
CA PRO A 270 3.85 -24.43 10.81
C PRO A 270 3.66 -23.65 9.51
N HIS A 271 4.68 -23.67 8.65
CA HIS A 271 4.62 -22.98 7.37
C HIS A 271 3.70 -23.73 6.41
N ARG A 272 2.48 -23.21 6.22
CA ARG A 272 1.51 -23.75 5.27
C ARG A 272 1.36 -22.77 4.13
N ALA A 273 1.99 -23.06 2.99
CA ALA A 273 1.73 -22.31 1.77
C ALA A 273 0.24 -22.44 1.38
N PRO A 274 -0.38 -21.41 0.78
CA PRO A 274 -1.71 -21.56 0.20
C PRO A 274 -1.66 -22.55 -0.96
N HIS A 275 -2.76 -23.29 -1.17
CA HIS A 275 -2.89 -24.24 -2.27
C HIS A 275 -2.57 -23.56 -3.62
N PRO A 276 -1.83 -24.20 -4.55
CA PRO A 276 -1.43 -23.59 -5.82
C PRO A 276 -2.59 -23.00 -6.62
N ALA A 277 -3.74 -23.69 -6.65
CA ALA A 277 -4.94 -23.20 -7.33
C ALA A 277 -5.46 -21.87 -6.73
N LEU A 278 -5.44 -21.73 -5.40
CA LEU A 278 -5.83 -20.48 -4.74
C LEU A 278 -4.83 -19.36 -5.08
N ARG A 279 -3.52 -19.67 -5.10
CA ARG A 279 -2.48 -18.70 -5.48
C ARG A 279 -2.69 -18.21 -6.92
N GLY A 280 -2.89 -19.13 -7.86
CA GLY A 280 -3.18 -18.80 -9.26
C GLY A 280 -4.45 -17.96 -9.38
N SER A 281 -5.54 -18.35 -8.71
CA SER A 281 -6.80 -17.60 -8.73
C SER A 281 -6.67 -16.18 -8.18
N MET A 282 -5.97 -16.00 -7.06
CA MET A 282 -5.77 -14.68 -6.47
C MET A 282 -4.78 -13.81 -7.28
N ALA A 283 -3.79 -14.42 -7.93
CA ALA A 283 -2.90 -13.72 -8.86
C ALA A 283 -3.68 -13.22 -10.08
N SER A 284 -4.50 -14.08 -10.68
CA SER A 284 -5.41 -13.71 -11.77
C SER A 284 -6.39 -12.63 -11.32
N ALA A 285 -6.95 -12.73 -10.11
CA ALA A 285 -7.84 -11.71 -9.56
C ALA A 285 -7.13 -10.35 -9.37
N ALA A 286 -5.89 -10.34 -8.88
CA ALA A 286 -5.12 -9.10 -8.71
C ALA A 286 -4.92 -8.34 -10.04
N VAL A 287 -4.83 -9.07 -11.17
CA VAL A 287 -4.71 -8.49 -12.51
C VAL A 287 -6.07 -8.16 -13.11
N ALA A 288 -7.05 -9.05 -12.99
CA ALA A 288 -8.35 -8.91 -13.65
C ALA A 288 -9.25 -7.86 -12.99
N VAL A 289 -9.25 -7.77 -11.65
CA VAL A 289 -10.15 -6.89 -10.90
C VAL A 289 -10.02 -5.42 -11.31
N PRO A 290 -8.83 -4.84 -11.49
CA PRO A 290 -8.69 -3.49 -12.02
C PRO A 290 -9.13 -3.29 -13.48
N LEU A 291 -9.19 -4.35 -14.28
CA LEU A 291 -9.55 -4.27 -15.70
C LEU A 291 -11.07 -4.40 -15.92
N LEU A 292 -11.80 -5.04 -15.01
CA LEU A 292 -13.24 -5.24 -15.13
C LEU A 292 -14.04 -3.94 -15.34
N PRO A 293 -13.78 -2.82 -14.61
CA PRO A 293 -14.50 -1.57 -14.85
C PRO A 293 -14.31 -1.03 -16.27
N LEU A 294 -13.12 -1.23 -16.87
CA LEU A 294 -12.84 -0.82 -18.24
C LEU A 294 -13.65 -1.65 -19.24
N LEU A 295 -13.75 -2.96 -19.02
CA LEU A 295 -14.55 -3.85 -19.88
C LEU A 295 -16.05 -3.54 -19.77
N VAL A 296 -16.54 -3.18 -18.59
CA VAL A 296 -17.94 -2.77 -18.38
C VAL A 296 -18.22 -1.41 -19.04
N ALA A 297 -17.28 -0.47 -18.96
CA ALA A 297 -17.43 0.85 -19.57
C ALA A 297 -17.17 0.86 -21.09
N CYS A 298 -16.38 -0.09 -21.59
CA CYS A 298 -16.01 -0.25 -23.00
C CYS A 298 -16.09 -1.75 -23.38
N PRO A 299 -17.30 -2.29 -23.60
CA PRO A 299 -17.43 -3.65 -24.09
C PRO A 299 -16.69 -3.77 -25.42
N PRO A 300 -15.84 -4.80 -25.62
CA PRO A 300 -15.20 -5.03 -26.91
C PRO A 300 -16.32 -5.17 -27.95
N GLY A 301 -16.22 -4.42 -29.06
CA GLY A 301 -17.23 -4.41 -30.10
C GLY A 301 -17.57 -5.84 -30.54
N LEU A 302 -18.85 -6.19 -30.44
CA LEU A 302 -19.45 -7.36 -31.09
C LEU A 302 -19.79 -7.00 -32.54
#